data_AF-R7Q182-F1
#
_entry.id   AF-R7Q182-F1
#
_cell.length_a   1.000
_cell.length_b   1.000
_cell.length_c   1.000
_cell.angle_alpha   90.00
_cell.angle_beta   90.00
_cell.angle_gamma   90.00
#
_symmetry.space_group_name_H-M   'P 1'
#
loop_
_entity.id
_entity.type
_entity.pdbx_description
1 polymer ?
#
loop_
_entity_poly.entity_id
_entity_poly.type
_entity_poly.pdbx_seq_one_letter_code
_entity_poly.pdbx_strand_id
1 'polypeptide(L)'
;MKMSNTIKTGCALGIIGGIVAMIGLVLYLEVDNSAVVTMSVYMLAAVLFFALAGAFSMNSQWSWKVLMFMNFVTLGIIIGGAIADYYNMWWAVVEAVIGILIVIVSVSGETKMWLTEPHTA
;
A
#
# COMPACT_ATOMS: atom_id res chain seq x y z
N MET A 1 -16.72 4.30 17.20
CA MET A 1 -17.35 4.32 15.87
C MET A 1 -17.27 2.92 15.26
N LYS A 2 -18.33 2.38 14.65
CA LYS A 2 -18.25 1.08 13.93
C LYS A 2 -17.53 1.29 12.59
N MET A 3 -16.67 0.35 12.22
CA MET A 3 -15.91 0.42 10.96
C MET A 3 -16.85 0.34 9.75
N SER A 4 -16.87 1.39 8.93
CA SER A 4 -17.67 1.43 7.71
C SER A 4 -17.13 0.47 6.65
N ASN A 5 -17.94 0.16 5.64
CA ASN A 5 -17.51 -0.69 4.53
C ASN A 5 -16.33 -0.06 3.77
N THR A 6 -16.30 1.27 3.65
CA THR A 6 -15.21 2.03 3.01
C THR A 6 -13.87 1.80 3.70
N ILE A 7 -13.83 1.87 5.03
CA ILE A 7 -12.60 1.63 5.81
C ILE A 7 -12.15 0.17 5.70
N LYS A 8 -13.09 -0.78 5.74
CA LYS A 8 -12.79 -2.20 5.52
C LYS A 8 -12.20 -2.44 4.13
N THR A 9 -12.75 -1.80 3.10
CA THR A 9 -12.23 -1.88 1.74
C THR A 9 -10.81 -1.32 1.66
N GLY A 10 -10.53 -0.16 2.25
CA GLY A 10 -9.17 0.40 2.32
C GLY A 10 -8.17 -0.56 2.98
N CYS A 11 -8.57 -1.14 4.13
CA CYS A 11 -7.76 -2.14 4.84
C CYS A 11 -7.51 -3.39 3.98
N ALA A 12 -8.56 -3.95 3.37
CA ALA A 12 -8.47 -5.12 2.52
C ALA A 12 -7.58 -4.88 1.29
N LEU A 13 -7.72 -3.72 0.64
CA LEU A 13 -6.87 -3.34 -0.49
C LEU A 13 -5.40 -3.24 -0.10
N GLY A 14 -5.08 -2.67 1.06
CA GLY A 14 -3.71 -2.65 1.57
C GLY A 14 -3.15 -4.06 1.83
N ILE A 15 -3.94 -4.95 2.42
CA ILE A 15 -3.53 -6.35 2.63
C ILE A 15 -3.29 -7.06 1.30
N ILE A 16 -4.21 -6.91 0.35
CA ILE A 16 -4.11 -7.54 -0.97
C ILE A 16 -2.88 -7.00 -1.72
N GLY A 17 -2.65 -5.68 -1.70
CA GLY A 17 -1.46 -5.08 -2.32
C GLY A 17 -0.17 -5.63 -1.75
N GLY A 18 -0.09 -5.80 -0.42
CA GLY A 18 1.08 -6.36 0.24
C GLY A 18 1.34 -7.82 -0.14
N ILE A 19 0.28 -8.63 -0.20
CA ILE A 19 0.36 -10.03 -0.64
C ILE A 19 0.79 -10.12 -2.10
N VAL A 20 0.21 -9.29 -2.97
CA VAL A 20 0.55 -9.23 -4.40
C VAL A 20 2.02 -8.88 -4.60
N ALA A 21 2.56 -7.89 -3.87
CA ALA A 21 3.97 -7.55 -3.92
C ALA A 21 4.87 -8.71 -3.48
N MET A 22 4.50 -9.44 -2.43
CA MET A 22 5.26 -10.63 -1.98
C MET A 22 5.22 -11.77 -3.01
N ILE A 23 4.08 -11.99 -3.68
CA ILE A 23 3.97 -12.99 -4.75
C ILE A 23 4.81 -12.56 -5.96
N GLY A 24 4.73 -11.28 -6.34
CA GLY A 24 5.51 -10.71 -7.43
C GLY A 24 7.01 -10.90 -7.20
N LEU A 25 7.47 -10.68 -5.96
CA LEU A 25 8.85 -10.96 -5.57
C LEU A 25 9.25 -12.42 -5.81
N VAL A 26 8.46 -13.37 -5.29
CA VAL A 26 8.78 -14.81 -5.39
C VAL A 26 8.84 -15.27 -6.84
N LEU A 27 8.00 -14.70 -7.71
CA LEU A 27 7.91 -15.10 -9.11
C LEU A 27 8.91 -14.38 -10.03
N TYR A 28 9.38 -13.19 -9.65
CA TYR A 28 10.26 -12.35 -10.48
C TYR A 28 11.71 -12.31 -9.99
N LEU A 29 12.01 -12.87 -8.82
CA LEU A 29 13.36 -12.88 -8.29
C LEU A 29 14.24 -13.86 -9.09
N GLU A 30 15.06 -13.32 -9.98
CA GLU A 30 16.20 -14.02 -10.56
C GLU A 30 17.46 -13.75 -9.71
N VAL A 31 18.21 -14.81 -9.38
CA VAL A 31 19.38 -14.70 -8.51
C VAL A 31 20.59 -14.23 -9.34
N ASP A 32 20.73 -12.92 -9.49
CA ASP A 32 21.90 -12.23 -10.06
C ASP A 32 22.28 -10.99 -9.21
N ASN A 33 23.32 -10.24 -9.57
CA ASN A 33 23.80 -9.07 -8.81
C ASN A 33 22.74 -7.97 -8.61
N SER A 34 21.71 -7.89 -9.46
CA SER A 34 20.56 -6.98 -9.32
C SER A 34 19.47 -7.51 -8.36
N ALA A 35 19.53 -8.79 -7.97
CA ALA A 35 18.53 -9.45 -7.15
C ALA A 35 18.27 -8.71 -5.84
N VAL A 36 19.30 -8.19 -5.17
CA VAL A 36 19.17 -7.49 -3.89
C VAL A 36 18.35 -6.21 -4.03
N VAL A 37 18.51 -5.46 -5.12
CA VAL A 37 17.77 -4.22 -5.35
C VAL A 37 16.31 -4.55 -5.65
N THR A 38 16.05 -5.49 -6.56
CA THR A 38 14.69 -5.98 -6.86
C THR A 38 13.99 -6.48 -5.61
N MET A 39 14.65 -7.32 -4.80
CA MET A 39 14.13 -7.78 -3.51
C MET A 39 13.75 -6.61 -2.60
N SER A 40 14.63 -5.63 -2.49
CA SER A 40 14.42 -4.47 -1.62
C SER A 40 13.21 -3.65 -2.06
N VAL A 41 13.01 -3.44 -3.37
CA VAL A 41 11.88 -2.65 -3.88
C VAL A 41 10.55 -3.38 -3.67
N TYR A 42 10.47 -4.68 -3.97
CA TYR A 42 9.26 -5.47 -3.72
C TYR A 42 8.94 -5.60 -2.22
N MET A 43 9.94 -5.83 -1.37
CA MET A 43 9.74 -5.88 0.08
C MET A 43 9.29 -4.52 0.63
N LEU A 44 9.88 -3.43 0.11
CA LEU A 44 9.46 -2.08 0.48
C LEU A 44 8.01 -1.81 0.06
N ALA A 45 7.62 -2.17 -1.16
CA ALA A 45 6.24 -2.07 -1.64
C ALA A 45 5.28 -2.86 -0.74
N ALA A 46 5.64 -4.11 -0.40
CA ALA A 46 4.83 -4.96 0.48
C ALA A 46 4.63 -4.34 1.87
N VAL A 47 5.72 -3.86 2.49
CA VAL A 47 5.67 -3.21 3.81
C VAL A 47 4.82 -1.95 3.78
N LEU A 48 4.93 -1.16 2.71
CA LEU A 48 4.14 0.06 2.56
C LEU A 48 2.65 -0.24 2.38
N PHE A 49 2.29 -1.25 1.60
CA PHE A 49 0.90 -1.69 1.48
C PHE A 49 0.33 -2.22 2.80
N PHE A 50 1.08 -3.02 3.55
CA PHE A 50 0.66 -3.46 4.88
C PHE A 50 0.58 -2.31 5.88
N ALA A 51 1.47 -1.32 5.79
CA ALA A 51 1.38 -0.10 6.59
C ALA A 51 0.11 0.70 6.26
N LEU A 52 -0.23 0.83 4.97
CA LEU A 52 -1.49 1.43 4.53
C LEU A 52 -2.70 0.66 5.08
N ALA A 53 -2.68 -0.68 5.09
CA ALA A 53 -3.73 -1.46 5.72
C ALA A 53 -3.86 -1.17 7.23
N GLY A 54 -2.71 -1.12 7.92
CA GLY A 54 -2.65 -0.76 9.35
C GLY A 54 -3.22 0.63 9.63
N ALA A 55 -3.07 1.57 8.70
CA ALA A 55 -3.63 2.92 8.81
C ALA A 55 -5.17 2.92 8.83
N PHE A 56 -5.83 1.94 8.21
CA PHE A 56 -7.29 1.78 8.26
C PHE A 56 -7.78 0.95 9.45
N SER A 57 -6.88 0.41 10.28
CA SER A 57 -7.26 -0.40 11.44
C SER A 57 -7.83 0.43 12.59
N MET A 58 -8.49 -0.23 13.55
CA MET A 58 -9.04 0.43 14.76
C MET A 58 -7.96 1.01 15.67
N ASN A 59 -6.72 0.52 15.58
CA ASN A 59 -5.60 0.97 16.40
C ASN A 59 -4.68 1.92 15.64
N SER A 60 -5.15 2.48 14.53
CA SER A 60 -4.36 3.40 13.71
C SER A 60 -4.01 4.66 14.50
N GLN A 61 -2.72 5.00 14.49
CA GLN A 61 -2.19 6.25 15.07
C GLN A 61 -1.97 7.31 13.99
N TRP A 62 -2.32 7.03 12.74
CA TRP A 62 -2.00 7.90 11.62
C TRP A 62 -3.01 9.03 11.51
N SER A 63 -2.50 10.24 11.26
CA SER A 63 -3.35 11.33 10.78
C SER A 63 -3.66 11.15 9.30
N TRP A 64 -4.78 11.73 8.84
CA TRP A 64 -5.15 11.72 7.43
C TRP A 64 -4.05 12.27 6.51
N LYS A 65 -3.30 13.28 6.95
CA LYS A 65 -2.16 13.83 6.19
C LYS A 65 -1.05 12.81 6.00
N VAL A 66 -0.76 12.02 7.03
CA VAL A 66 0.25 10.94 6.98
C VAL A 66 -0.22 9.84 6.04
N LEU A 67 -1.49 9.42 6.12
CA LEU A 67 -2.05 8.44 5.18
C LEU A 67 -1.90 8.91 3.72
N MET A 68 -2.28 10.15 3.41
CA MET A 68 -2.16 10.70 2.07
C MET A 68 -0.70 10.76 1.60
N PHE A 69 0.21 11.20 2.45
CA PHE A 69 1.64 11.20 2.13
C PHE A 69 2.16 9.79 1.82
N MET A 70 1.82 8.82 2.68
CA MET A 70 2.25 7.44 2.51
C MET A 70 1.67 6.80 1.24
N ASN A 71 0.43 7.12 0.87
CA ASN A 71 -0.14 6.68 -0.42
C ASN A 71 0.70 7.14 -1.62
N PHE A 72 1.13 8.41 -1.63
CA PHE A 72 1.99 8.91 -2.70
C PHE A 72 3.37 8.28 -2.69
N VAL A 73 3.94 8.03 -1.51
CA VAL A 73 5.22 7.33 -1.37
C VAL A 73 5.12 5.90 -1.93
N THR A 74 4.05 5.17 -1.58
CA THR A 74 3.81 3.81 -2.10
C THR A 74 3.71 3.79 -3.61
N LEU A 75 2.88 4.67 -4.21
CA LEU A 75 2.77 4.78 -5.66
C LEU A 75 4.09 5.21 -6.31
N GLY A 76 4.82 6.14 -5.69
CA GLY A 76 6.12 6.61 -6.18
C GLY A 76 7.17 5.50 -6.23
N ILE A 77 7.18 4.60 -5.25
CA ILE A 77 8.09 3.45 -5.22
C ILE A 77 7.73 2.42 -6.28
N ILE A 78 6.44 2.13 -6.48
CA ILE A 78 5.99 1.19 -7.51
C ILE A 78 6.34 1.74 -8.91
N ILE A 79 5.98 3.00 -9.18
CA ILE A 79 6.24 3.63 -10.49
C ILE A 79 7.74 3.82 -10.71
N GLY A 80 8.47 4.31 -9.72
CA GLY A 80 9.91 4.50 -9.80
C GLY A 80 10.67 3.19 -9.98
N GLY A 81 10.27 2.15 -9.24
CA GLY A 81 10.81 0.80 -9.38
C GLY A 81 10.56 0.21 -10.78
N ALA A 82 9.37 0.44 -11.36
CA ALA A 82 9.04 -0.01 -12.70
C ALA A 82 9.84 0.73 -13.79
N ILE A 83 10.01 2.05 -13.68
CA ILE A 83 10.81 2.84 -14.63
C ILE A 83 12.29 2.44 -14.57
N ALA A 84 12.80 2.10 -13.39
CA ALA A 84 14.18 1.68 -13.19
C ALA A 84 14.42 0.18 -13.47
N ASP A 85 13.39 -0.55 -13.95
CA ASP A 85 13.44 -1.98 -14.29
C ASP A 85 13.77 -2.91 -13.09
N TYR A 86 13.57 -2.42 -11.87
CA TYR A 86 13.67 -3.20 -10.62
C TYR A 86 12.33 -3.81 -10.20
N TYR A 87 11.27 -3.49 -10.95
CA TYR A 87 9.92 -3.98 -10.72
C TYR A 87 9.36 -4.46 -12.05
N ASN A 88 8.88 -5.69 -12.10
CA ASN A 88 8.25 -6.19 -13.30
C ASN A 88 7.02 -5.33 -13.64
N MET A 89 6.95 -4.86 -14.89
CA MET A 89 5.92 -3.93 -15.34
C MET A 89 4.50 -4.46 -15.12
N TRP A 90 4.24 -5.75 -15.32
CA TRP A 90 2.90 -6.32 -15.12
C TRP A 90 2.47 -6.26 -13.65
N TRP A 91 3.36 -6.64 -12.73
CA TRP A 91 3.11 -6.55 -11.29
C TRP A 91 2.99 -5.10 -10.83
N ALA A 92 3.83 -4.19 -11.36
CA ALA A 92 3.76 -2.76 -11.07
C ALA A 92 2.40 -2.17 -11.45
N VAL A 93 1.84 -2.54 -12.61
CA VAL A 93 0.52 -2.05 -13.05
C VAL A 93 -0.59 -2.52 -12.10
N VAL A 94 -0.59 -3.80 -11.71
CA VAL A 94 -1.59 -4.35 -10.78
C VAL A 94 -1.53 -3.62 -9.44
N GLU A 95 -0.33 -3.42 -8.91
CA GLU A 95 -0.16 -2.74 -7.63
C GLU A 95 -0.46 -1.24 -7.71
N ALA A 96 -0.10 -0.58 -8.81
CA ALA A 96 -0.47 0.82 -9.02
C ALA A 96 -1.99 1.00 -9.04
N VAL A 97 -2.75 0.08 -9.66
CA VAL A 97 -4.22 0.09 -9.61
C VAL A 97 -4.72 -0.06 -8.17
N ILE A 98 -4.18 -1.00 -7.39
CA ILE A 98 -4.54 -1.17 -5.98
C ILE A 98 -4.24 0.12 -5.19
N GLY A 99 -3.04 0.69 -5.37
CA GLY A 99 -2.63 1.93 -4.73
C GLY A 99 -3.56 3.10 -5.07
N ILE A 100 -3.97 3.24 -6.33
CA ILE A 100 -4.93 4.27 -6.77
C ILE A 100 -6.29 4.07 -6.10
N LEU A 101 -6.79 2.83 -6.00
CA LEU A 101 -8.03 2.53 -5.29
C LEU A 101 -7.93 2.90 -3.81
N ILE A 102 -6.80 2.65 -3.15
CA ILE A 102 -6.56 3.08 -1.77
C ILE A 102 -6.57 4.60 -1.67
N VAL A 103 -5.99 5.33 -2.63
CA VAL A 103 -6.05 6.81 -2.66
C VAL A 103 -7.50 7.29 -2.74
N ILE A 104 -8.31 6.70 -3.63
CA ILE A 104 -9.73 7.05 -3.77
C ILE A 104 -10.48 6.86 -2.45
N VAL A 105 -10.27 5.72 -1.78
CA VAL A 105 -10.82 5.47 -0.43
C VAL A 105 -10.32 6.53 0.55
N SER A 106 -9.02 6.84 0.52
CA SER A 106 -8.38 7.76 1.48
C SER A 106 -8.87 9.21 1.38
N VAL A 107 -9.32 9.64 0.20
CA VAL A 107 -9.88 10.98 -0.02
C VAL A 107 -11.33 11.07 0.47
N SER A 108 -11.99 9.95 0.77
CA SER A 108 -13.36 9.95 1.27
C SER A 108 -13.49 10.69 2.60
N GLY A 109 -14.63 11.37 2.79
CA GLY A 109 -14.96 12.02 4.07
C GLY A 109 -14.99 11.03 5.24
N GLU A 110 -15.41 9.79 4.98
CA GLU A 110 -15.43 8.71 5.98
C GLU A 110 -14.02 8.37 6.49
N THR A 111 -13.02 8.25 5.60
CA THR A 111 -11.65 8.00 6.03
C THR A 111 -11.07 9.17 6.80
N LYS A 112 -11.36 10.40 6.38
CA LYS A 112 -10.91 11.58 7.12
C LYS A 112 -11.48 11.60 8.54
N MET A 113 -12.79 11.33 8.69
CA MET A 113 -13.45 11.24 10.00
C MET A 113 -12.87 10.10 10.85
N TRP A 114 -12.70 8.92 10.24
CA TRP A 114 -12.13 7.74 10.89
C TRP A 114 -10.78 8.07 11.53
N LEU A 115 -9.88 8.73 10.80
CA LEU A 115 -8.53 9.05 11.31
C LEU A 115 -8.47 10.25 12.27
N THR A 116 -9.56 10.98 12.48
CA THR A 116 -9.61 12.13 13.39
C THR A 116 -10.29 11.83 14.71
N GLU A 117 -11.16 10.83 14.77
CA GLU A 117 -11.93 10.51 15.97
C GLU A 117 -11.28 9.36 16.75
N PRO A 118 -11.05 9.49 18.08
CA PRO A 118 -10.52 8.41 18.88
C PRO A 118 -11.46 7.19 18.86
N HIS A 119 -10.92 6.04 18.48
CA HIS A 119 -11.63 4.77 18.51
C HIS A 119 -11.52 4.18 19.92
N THR A 120 -12.57 4.25 20.71
CA THR A 120 -12.65 3.47 21.95
C THR A 120 -12.69 1.99 21.59
N ALA A 121 -11.68 1.24 22.06
CA ALA A 121 -11.60 -0.21 21.95
C ALA A 121 -12.77 -0.92 22.66
#